data_AF-A0AA87Q6Y6-F1
#
_entry.id   AF-A0AA87Q6Y6-F1
#
_cell.length_a   1.000
_cell.length_b   1.000
_cell.length_c   1.000
_cell.angle_alpha   90.00
_cell.angle_beta   90.00
_cell.angle_gamma   90.00
#
_symmetry.space_group_name_H-M   'P 1'
#
loop_
_entity.id
_entity.type
_entity.pdbx_description
1 polymer ?
#
loop_
_entity_poly.entity_id
_entity_poly.type
_entity_poly.pdbx_seq_one_letter_code
_entity_poly.pdbx_strand_id
1 'polypeptide(L)'
;MRGRFSRLSTTSRLRILFAAFAFSTTLHGAPAASEGAKPVDGGILRVGLGTDTAIIDPSITGSSITAVITRNIVDSLVGQAEDNSFTPWLAERWEINGDNTVYTFHLRPGVTFSDGTPLDAAAVKYNFDRILDPKTTSSYAKSLLGPIDKIEAPNANTVVISYRQSFAPLLQGLSLPYLGIQSPTYLQKAA
;
A
#
# COMPACT_ATOMS: atom_id res chain seq x y z
N MET A 1 -59.04 13.94 11.75
CA MET A 1 -59.42 13.37 10.45
C MET A 1 -59.17 11.87 10.48
N ARG A 2 -60.24 11.09 10.60
CA ARG A 2 -60.27 9.63 10.55
C ARG A 2 -60.50 9.20 9.10
N GLY A 3 -59.65 8.33 8.57
CA GLY A 3 -59.86 7.63 7.30
C GLY A 3 -59.80 6.13 7.53
N ARG A 4 -60.97 5.50 7.58
CA ARG A 4 -61.23 4.06 7.75
C ARG A 4 -61.91 3.59 6.47
N PHE A 5 -61.42 2.58 5.75
CA PHE A 5 -62.17 1.66 4.86
C PHE A 5 -61.23 0.49 4.53
N SER A 6 -61.35 -0.71 5.11
CA SER A 6 -62.34 -1.79 4.92
C SER A 6 -62.11 -2.68 3.68
N ARG A 7 -61.67 -3.92 3.98
CA ARG A 7 -61.81 -5.22 3.30
C ARG A 7 -62.50 -5.29 1.93
N LEU A 8 -61.89 -6.07 1.03
CA LEU A 8 -62.61 -7.00 0.16
C LEU A 8 -61.86 -8.33 0.08
N SER A 9 -62.55 -9.39 0.48
CA SER A 9 -62.23 -10.79 0.26
C SER A 9 -63.02 -11.27 -0.96
N THR A 10 -62.36 -11.89 -1.94
CA THR A 10 -63.05 -12.79 -2.87
C THR A 10 -62.17 -14.00 -3.16
N THR A 11 -62.64 -15.12 -2.64
CA THR A 11 -62.23 -16.49 -2.97
C THR A 11 -62.50 -16.79 -4.44
N SER A 12 -61.55 -17.40 -5.14
CA SER A 12 -61.90 -18.24 -6.29
C SER A 12 -61.01 -19.48 -6.33
N ARG A 13 -61.69 -20.63 -6.29
CA ARG A 13 -61.14 -21.97 -6.29
C ARG A 13 -60.70 -22.30 -7.71
N LEU A 14 -59.43 -22.63 -7.93
CA LEU A 14 -59.03 -23.30 -9.17
C LEU A 14 -58.40 -24.66 -8.85
N ARG A 15 -59.05 -25.68 -9.41
CA ARG A 15 -58.77 -27.10 -9.22
C ARG A 15 -57.44 -27.46 -9.88
N ILE A 16 -56.69 -28.25 -9.13
CA ILE A 16 -55.43 -28.89 -9.47
C ILE A 16 -55.68 -29.92 -10.59
N LEU A 17 -54.93 -29.83 -11.68
CA LEU A 17 -54.69 -30.92 -12.61
C LEU A 17 -53.22 -31.33 -12.47
N PHE A 18 -53.01 -32.55 -12.00
CA PHE A 18 -51.72 -33.21 -11.83
C PHE A 18 -51.04 -33.40 -13.19
N ALA A 19 -49.88 -32.78 -13.39
CA ALA A 19 -48.88 -33.23 -14.34
C ALA A 19 -47.64 -33.60 -13.52
N ALA A 20 -47.41 -34.91 -13.35
CA ALA A 20 -46.22 -35.43 -12.70
C ALA A 20 -45.01 -35.17 -13.60
N PHE A 21 -44.28 -34.09 -13.33
CA PHE A 21 -42.95 -33.86 -13.89
C PHE A 21 -41.93 -34.32 -12.85
N ALA A 22 -41.27 -35.45 -13.12
CA ALA A 22 -40.17 -35.94 -12.30
C ALA A 22 -38.99 -34.95 -12.42
N PHE A 23 -38.95 -33.97 -11.52
CA PHE A 23 -37.83 -33.06 -11.39
C PHE A 23 -36.70 -33.80 -10.67
N SER A 24 -35.81 -34.40 -11.46
CA SER A 24 -34.55 -34.96 -10.99
C SER A 24 -33.76 -33.81 -10.35
N THR A 25 -33.69 -33.80 -9.02
CA THR A 25 -32.87 -32.86 -8.27
C THR A 25 -31.41 -33.27 -8.46
N THR A 26 -30.78 -32.74 -9.51
CA THR A 26 -29.33 -32.71 -9.59
C THR A 26 -28.85 -31.82 -8.44
N LEU A 27 -28.38 -32.49 -7.39
CA LEU A 27 -27.59 -31.90 -6.31
C LEU A 27 -26.50 -31.06 -6.99
N HIS A 28 -26.68 -29.73 -7.01
CA HIS A 28 -25.65 -28.82 -7.48
C HIS A 28 -24.53 -28.92 -6.45
N GLY A 29 -23.53 -29.74 -6.79
CA GLY A 29 -22.29 -29.83 -6.02
C GLY A 29 -21.75 -28.42 -5.83
N ALA A 30 -21.61 -28.02 -4.57
CA ALA A 30 -20.78 -26.88 -4.22
C ALA A 30 -19.42 -27.04 -4.92
N PRO A 31 -18.81 -25.97 -5.46
CA PRO A 31 -17.48 -26.07 -6.03
C PRO A 31 -16.57 -26.62 -4.94
N ALA A 32 -16.07 -27.84 -5.14
CA ALA A 32 -15.01 -28.39 -4.34
C ALA A 32 -13.88 -27.35 -4.36
N ALA A 33 -13.47 -26.88 -3.18
CA ALA A 33 -12.26 -26.09 -3.05
C ALA A 33 -11.16 -26.87 -3.78
N SER A 34 -10.63 -26.31 -4.87
CA SER A 34 -9.56 -26.96 -5.61
C SER A 34 -8.43 -27.20 -4.61
N GLU A 35 -8.01 -28.46 -4.44
CA GLU A 35 -6.73 -28.75 -3.81
C GLU A 35 -5.69 -27.83 -4.45
N GLY A 36 -5.13 -26.93 -3.64
CA GLY A 36 -4.27 -25.85 -4.11
C GLY A 36 -3.18 -26.43 -4.99
N ALA A 37 -3.14 -25.99 -6.24
CA ALA A 37 -2.08 -26.38 -7.16
C ALA A 37 -0.73 -26.12 -6.48
N LYS A 38 0.18 -27.08 -6.57
CA LYS A 38 1.54 -26.91 -6.02
C LYS A 38 2.17 -25.67 -6.66
N PRO A 39 2.82 -24.78 -5.88
CA PRO A 39 3.58 -23.67 -6.45
C PRO A 39 4.56 -24.20 -7.51
N VAL A 40 4.60 -23.54 -8.66
CA VAL A 40 5.53 -23.83 -9.75
C VAL A 40 6.62 -22.77 -9.77
N ASP A 41 7.88 -23.21 -9.85
CA ASP A 41 9.02 -22.31 -9.94
C ASP A 41 9.15 -21.73 -11.35
N GLY A 42 9.47 -20.43 -11.40
CA GLY A 42 9.67 -19.71 -12.65
C GLY A 42 8.38 -19.38 -13.42
N GLY A 43 8.53 -19.11 -14.71
CA GLY A 43 7.44 -18.66 -15.57
C GLY A 43 7.28 -17.13 -15.64
N ILE A 44 6.22 -16.69 -16.32
CA ILE A 44 5.90 -15.28 -16.50
C ILE A 44 4.55 -15.01 -15.86
N LEU A 45 4.55 -14.20 -14.81
CA LEU A 45 3.32 -13.61 -14.29
C LEU A 45 2.93 -12.42 -15.16
N ARG A 46 1.77 -12.50 -15.84
CA ARG A 46 1.20 -11.40 -16.61
C ARG A 46 0.14 -10.71 -15.78
N VAL A 47 0.39 -9.46 -15.40
CA VAL A 47 -0.55 -8.63 -14.64
C VAL A 47 -1.17 -7.60 -15.58
N GLY A 48 -2.50 -7.58 -15.67
CA GLY A 48 -3.24 -6.56 -16.40
C GLY A 48 -3.38 -5.28 -15.57
N LEU A 49 -3.02 -4.13 -16.14
CA LEU A 49 -3.20 -2.82 -15.51
C LEU A 49 -4.43 -2.12 -16.09
N GLY A 50 -5.14 -1.37 -15.25
CA GLY A 50 -6.37 -0.68 -15.67
C GLY A 50 -6.14 0.51 -16.59
N THR A 51 -4.95 1.14 -16.52
CA THR A 51 -4.53 2.26 -17.36
C THR A 51 -3.03 2.21 -17.59
N ASP A 52 -2.54 2.93 -18.59
CA ASP A 52 -1.10 3.20 -18.74
C ASP A 52 -0.63 4.23 -17.70
N THR A 53 0.69 4.31 -17.46
CA THR A 53 1.31 5.35 -16.64
C THR A 53 2.50 5.99 -17.34
N ALA A 54 2.48 7.32 -17.43
CA ALA A 54 3.57 8.09 -18.04
C ALA A 54 4.73 8.37 -17.08
N ILE A 55 4.49 8.33 -15.76
CA ILE A 55 5.47 8.67 -14.73
C ILE A 55 5.69 7.43 -13.88
N ILE A 56 6.94 6.94 -13.86
CA ILE A 56 7.31 5.74 -13.11
C ILE A 56 8.04 6.04 -11.79
N ASP A 57 8.51 7.28 -11.60
CA ASP A 57 9.10 7.68 -10.31
C ASP A 57 8.00 7.74 -9.24
N PRO A 58 8.03 6.85 -8.24
CA PRO A 58 6.98 6.77 -7.24
C PRO A 58 6.90 8.01 -6.36
N SER A 59 7.98 8.79 -6.24
CA SER A 59 7.97 9.98 -5.40
C SER A 59 7.26 11.17 -6.07
N ILE A 60 7.22 11.20 -7.40
CA ILE A 60 6.61 12.29 -8.18
C ILE A 60 5.11 12.03 -8.41
N THR A 61 4.75 10.79 -8.74
CA THR A 61 3.37 10.41 -9.09
C THR A 61 2.49 10.13 -7.87
N GLY A 62 1.21 10.51 -7.95
CA GLY A 62 0.17 10.11 -6.99
C GLY A 62 -0.68 8.93 -7.50
N SER A 63 -0.30 8.30 -8.61
CA SER A 63 -1.08 7.24 -9.25
C SER A 63 -0.96 5.91 -8.52
N SER A 64 -2.10 5.34 -8.12
CA SER A 64 -2.18 4.01 -7.52
C SER A 64 -1.75 2.89 -8.49
N ILE A 65 -1.96 3.07 -9.79
CA ILE A 65 -1.49 2.10 -10.80
C ILE A 65 0.04 2.08 -10.85
N THR A 66 0.68 3.25 -10.73
CA THR A 66 2.15 3.30 -10.64
C THR A 66 2.64 2.66 -9.35
N ALA A 67 1.95 2.88 -8.23
CA ALA A 67 2.29 2.25 -6.95
C ALA A 67 2.27 0.72 -7.01
N VAL A 68 1.34 0.11 -7.77
CA VAL A 68 1.31 -1.35 -7.99
C VAL A 68 2.58 -1.82 -8.71
N ILE A 69 3.04 -1.07 -9.71
CA ILE A 69 4.28 -1.40 -10.43
C ILE A 69 5.50 -1.18 -9.52
N THR A 70 5.63 0.01 -8.94
CA THR A 70 6.82 0.43 -8.19
C THR A 70 6.99 -0.30 -6.87
N ARG A 71 5.92 -0.85 -6.28
CA ARG A 71 6.01 -1.73 -5.10
C ARG A 71 6.93 -2.94 -5.33
N ASN A 72 7.13 -3.36 -6.58
CA ASN A 72 8.02 -4.48 -6.94
C ASN A 72 9.45 -4.01 -7.27
N ILE A 73 9.73 -2.70 -7.18
CA ILE A 73 10.99 -2.07 -7.62
C ILE A 73 11.66 -1.34 -6.45
N VAL A 74 10.88 -0.68 -5.59
CA VAL A 74 11.37 0.09 -4.46
C VAL A 74 10.89 -0.48 -3.13
N ASP A 75 11.78 -0.43 -2.15
CA ASP A 75 11.50 -0.84 -0.78
C ASP A 75 11.19 0.36 0.12
N SER A 76 10.27 0.15 1.06
CA SER A 76 9.81 1.14 2.04
C SER A 76 10.62 1.05 3.34
N LEU A 77 10.67 2.14 4.13
CA LEU A 77 11.33 2.06 5.46
C LEU A 77 10.60 1.10 6.39
N VAL A 78 9.27 1.09 6.33
CA VAL A 78 8.39 0.34 7.22
C VAL A 78 7.46 -0.52 6.37
N GLY A 79 7.04 -1.67 6.86
CA GLY A 79 6.00 -2.51 6.27
C GLY A 79 4.66 -2.31 6.97
N GLN A 80 3.58 -2.75 6.33
CA GLN A 80 2.26 -2.79 6.95
C GLN A 80 1.64 -4.16 6.71
N ALA A 81 1.27 -4.85 7.78
CA ALA A 81 0.65 -6.15 7.74
C ALA A 81 -0.86 -6.05 7.46
N GLU A 82 -1.50 -7.19 7.19
CA GLU A 82 -2.95 -7.26 6.88
C GLU A 82 -3.83 -6.77 8.04
N ASP A 83 -3.36 -6.92 9.28
CA ASP A 83 -4.03 -6.42 10.48
C ASP A 83 -3.82 -4.91 10.72
N ASN A 84 -3.17 -4.22 9.77
CA ASN A 84 -2.76 -2.82 9.79
C ASN A 84 -1.64 -2.50 10.80
N SER A 85 -1.03 -3.49 11.44
CA SER A 85 0.17 -3.26 12.25
C SER A 85 1.37 -2.88 11.37
N PHE A 86 2.24 -2.02 11.90
CA PHE A 86 3.48 -1.65 11.22
C PHE A 86 4.58 -2.66 11.55
N THR A 87 5.30 -3.12 10.53
CA THR A 87 6.34 -4.14 10.64
C THR A 87 7.68 -3.62 10.13
N PRO A 88 8.81 -4.22 10.56
CA PRO A 88 10.11 -3.93 9.96
C PRO A 88 10.15 -4.16 8.44
N TRP A 89 10.78 -3.25 7.69
CA TRP A 89 11.12 -3.42 6.27
C TRP A 89 12.58 -3.03 6.05
N LEU A 90 12.93 -1.89 5.44
CA LEU A 90 14.34 -1.44 5.40
C LEU A 90 14.84 -0.98 6.78
N ALA A 91 13.96 -0.41 7.60
CA ALA A 91 14.22 -0.22 9.02
C ALA A 91 13.93 -1.53 9.77
N GLU A 92 14.89 -2.01 10.54
CA GLU A 92 14.72 -3.22 11.38
C GLU A 92 13.93 -2.94 12.65
N ARG A 93 13.98 -1.69 13.14
CA ARG A 93 13.21 -1.18 14.28
C ARG A 93 13.18 0.34 14.25
N TRP A 94 12.29 0.93 15.04
CA TRP A 94 12.22 2.36 15.24
C TRP A 94 11.75 2.72 16.64
N GLU A 95 11.99 3.97 17.02
CA GLU A 95 11.61 4.56 18.30
C GLU A 95 10.79 5.82 18.00
N ILE A 96 9.71 6.04 18.76
CA ILE A 96 8.85 7.22 18.67
C ILE A 96 8.80 7.83 20.07
N ASN A 97 9.03 9.13 20.19
CA ASN A 97 8.86 9.81 21.47
C ASN A 97 7.37 9.94 21.84
N GLY A 98 7.07 10.26 23.10
CA GLY A 98 5.70 10.33 23.63
C GLY A 98 4.77 11.31 22.90
N ASP A 99 5.33 12.33 22.23
CA ASP A 99 4.56 13.39 21.57
C ASP A 99 4.39 13.16 20.05
N ASN A 100 4.95 12.07 19.49
CA ASN A 100 5.04 11.81 18.04
C ASN A 100 5.69 12.97 17.25
N THR A 101 6.72 13.58 17.82
CA THR A 101 7.49 14.67 17.21
C THR A 101 8.89 14.23 16.81
N VAL A 102 9.38 13.10 17.30
CA VAL A 102 10.70 12.55 16.95
C VAL A 102 10.58 11.06 16.67
N TYR A 103 11.02 10.66 15.49
CA TYR A 103 11.08 9.28 15.04
C TYR A 103 12.53 8.90 14.73
N THR A 104 13.04 7.84 15.35
CA THR A 104 14.39 7.32 15.10
C THR A 104 14.29 5.94 14.47
N PHE A 105 14.76 5.80 13.23
CA PHE A 105 14.76 4.54 12.48
C PHE A 105 16.17 3.94 12.46
N HIS A 106 16.26 2.65 12.70
CA HIS A 106 17.49 1.88 12.61
C HIS A 106 17.43 0.99 11.37
N LEU A 107 18.36 1.20 10.43
CA LEU A 107 18.38 0.56 9.12
C LEU A 107 19.05 -0.81 9.18
N ARG A 108 18.52 -1.77 8.42
CA ARG A 108 19.16 -3.07 8.23
C ARG A 108 20.57 -2.92 7.66
N PRO A 109 21.57 -3.61 8.23
CA PRO A 109 22.91 -3.63 7.66
C PRO A 109 22.96 -4.48 6.37
N GLY A 110 23.88 -4.14 5.48
CA GLY A 110 24.21 -4.96 4.31
C GLY A 110 23.19 -4.93 3.17
N VAL A 111 22.20 -4.04 3.21
CA VAL A 111 21.28 -3.82 2.09
C VAL A 111 21.99 -3.00 1.00
N THR A 112 21.82 -3.40 -0.26
CA THR A 112 22.38 -2.72 -1.43
C THR A 112 21.30 -2.45 -2.46
N PHE A 113 21.41 -1.32 -3.15
CA PHE A 113 20.60 -1.05 -4.33
C PHE A 113 21.04 -1.93 -5.51
N SER A 114 20.20 -2.02 -6.55
CA SER A 114 20.49 -2.81 -7.76
C SER A 114 21.70 -2.32 -8.56
N ASP A 115 22.19 -1.10 -8.30
CA ASP A 115 23.43 -0.56 -8.88
C ASP A 115 24.69 -0.89 -8.04
N GLY A 116 24.52 -1.64 -6.94
CA GLY A 116 25.59 -2.07 -6.04
C GLY A 116 25.95 -1.07 -4.95
N THR A 117 25.39 0.14 -4.96
CA THR A 117 25.61 1.11 -3.87
C THR A 117 24.95 0.64 -2.57
N PRO A 118 25.55 0.87 -1.40
CA PRO A 118 24.95 0.49 -0.13
C PRO A 118 23.76 1.40 0.22
N LEU A 119 22.77 0.82 0.89
CA LEU A 119 21.74 1.61 1.58
C LEU A 119 22.32 2.11 2.91
N ASP A 120 22.31 3.42 3.10
CA ASP A 120 22.63 4.06 4.37
C ASP A 120 21.64 5.20 4.70
N ALA A 121 21.78 5.78 5.89
CA ALA A 121 20.94 6.86 6.36
C ALA A 121 21.06 8.13 5.50
N ALA A 122 22.20 8.35 4.84
CA ALA A 122 22.38 9.48 3.94
C ALA A 122 21.56 9.30 2.64
N ALA A 123 21.47 8.07 2.12
CA ALA A 123 20.61 7.73 0.99
C ALA A 123 19.13 7.94 1.31
N VAL A 124 18.69 7.51 2.50
CA VAL A 124 17.32 7.76 2.97
C VAL A 124 17.04 9.25 3.09
N LYS A 125 17.94 9.99 3.75
CA LYS A 125 17.84 11.45 3.89
C LYS A 125 17.76 12.14 2.52
N TYR A 126 18.62 11.75 1.57
CA TYR A 126 18.63 12.30 0.21
C TYR A 126 17.29 12.12 -0.51
N ASN A 127 16.67 10.94 -0.40
CA ASN A 127 15.35 10.68 -0.99
C ASN A 127 14.28 11.61 -0.41
N PHE A 128 14.25 11.78 0.92
CA PHE A 128 13.26 12.64 1.56
C PHE A 128 13.52 14.13 1.31
N ASP A 129 14.78 14.56 1.32
CA ASP A 129 15.14 15.94 0.93
C ASP A 129 14.66 16.25 -0.50
N ARG A 130 14.86 15.31 -1.44
CA ARG A 130 14.38 15.43 -2.82
C ARG A 130 12.86 15.54 -2.88
N ILE A 131 12.12 14.73 -2.13
CA ILE A 131 10.64 14.84 -2.06
C ILE A 131 10.19 16.20 -1.53
N LEU A 132 10.93 16.76 -0.57
CA LEU A 132 10.61 18.06 0.03
C LEU A 132 10.95 19.25 -0.87
N ASP A 133 11.92 19.09 -1.79
CA ASP A 133 12.33 20.10 -2.77
C ASP A 133 11.16 20.47 -3.71
N PRO A 134 10.73 21.74 -3.75
CA PRO A 134 9.68 22.19 -4.67
C PRO A 134 9.95 21.87 -6.14
N LYS A 135 11.22 21.75 -6.56
CA LYS A 135 11.62 21.44 -7.94
C LYS A 135 11.22 20.02 -8.37
N THR A 136 11.12 19.09 -7.43
CA THR A 136 10.76 17.69 -7.71
C THR A 136 9.25 17.50 -7.85
N THR A 137 8.43 18.54 -7.58
CA THR A 137 6.97 18.53 -7.78
C THR A 137 6.23 17.33 -7.15
N SER A 138 6.81 16.78 -6.07
CA SER A 138 6.38 15.55 -5.38
C SER A 138 5.23 15.78 -4.39
N SER A 139 4.16 16.46 -4.82
CA SER A 139 3.08 16.97 -3.95
C SER A 139 2.44 15.89 -3.07
N TYR A 140 2.21 14.70 -3.63
CA TYR A 140 1.59 13.60 -2.90
C TYR A 140 2.55 12.92 -1.92
N ALA A 141 3.77 12.57 -2.35
CA ALA A 141 4.78 12.02 -1.44
C ALA A 141 5.12 13.00 -0.30
N LYS A 142 5.20 14.31 -0.60
CA LYS A 142 5.41 15.35 0.41
C LYS A 142 4.30 15.40 1.46
N SER A 143 3.04 15.18 1.07
CA SER A 143 1.93 15.15 2.04
C SER A 143 1.99 13.93 2.97
N LEU A 144 2.53 12.80 2.50
CA LEU A 144 2.76 11.61 3.31
C LEU A 144 3.88 11.79 4.35
N LEU A 145 4.92 12.57 4.02
CA LEU A 145 5.98 12.94 4.97
C LEU A 145 5.51 13.95 6.02
N GLY A 146 4.47 14.73 5.72
CA GLY A 146 3.95 15.76 6.62
C GLY A 146 4.87 16.97 6.79
N PRO A 147 4.64 17.79 7.82
CA PRO A 147 5.37 19.04 8.05
C PRO A 147 6.70 18.79 8.76
N ILE A 148 7.62 18.08 8.11
CA ILE A 148 8.95 17.79 8.62
C ILE A 148 9.67 19.09 9.01
N ASP A 149 10.25 19.11 10.21
CA ASP A 149 11.15 20.18 10.65
C ASP A 149 12.60 19.85 10.25
N LYS A 150 13.02 18.61 10.52
CA LYS A 150 14.40 18.18 10.29
C LYS A 150 14.51 16.69 10.00
N ILE A 151 15.46 16.34 9.13
CA ILE A 151 15.89 14.96 8.87
C ILE A 151 17.39 14.90 9.14
N GLU A 152 17.82 13.93 9.92
CA GLU A 152 19.21 13.74 10.30
C GLU A 152 19.65 12.30 10.03
N ALA A 153 20.92 12.15 9.70
CA ALA A 153 21.61 10.87 9.53
C ALA A 153 22.85 10.87 10.43
N PRO A 154 22.70 10.76 11.77
CA PRO A 154 23.82 10.89 12.71
C PRO A 154 24.90 9.81 12.51
N ASN A 155 24.55 8.69 11.89
CA ASN A 155 25.49 7.66 11.45
C ASN A 155 24.87 6.89 10.26
N ALA A 156 25.62 5.95 9.67
CA ALA A 156 25.20 5.22 8.47
C ALA A 156 23.91 4.39 8.62
N ASN A 157 23.51 4.02 9.84
CA ASN A 157 22.40 3.10 10.09
C ASN A 157 21.26 3.74 10.88
N THR A 158 21.31 5.05 11.15
CA THR A 158 20.28 5.74 11.94
C THR A 158 19.76 6.94 11.17
N VAL A 159 18.44 7.01 11.00
CA VAL A 159 17.73 8.16 10.44
C VAL A 159 16.83 8.74 11.53
N VAL A 160 16.91 10.05 11.76
CA VAL A 160 16.05 10.76 12.71
C VAL A 160 15.18 11.76 11.96
N ILE A 161 13.86 11.68 12.14
CA ILE A 161 12.89 12.61 11.56
C ILE A 161 12.19 13.35 12.71
N SER A 162 12.24 14.68 12.65
CA SER A 162 11.70 15.56 13.69
C SER A 162 10.64 16.50 13.13
N TYR A 163 9.65 16.81 13.96
CA TYR A 163 8.53 17.70 13.68
C TYR A 163 8.38 18.75 14.79
N ARG A 164 7.90 19.95 14.43
CA ARG A 164 7.55 20.99 15.41
C ARG A 164 6.25 20.70 16.15
N GLN A 165 5.38 19.91 15.53
CA GLN A 165 4.08 19.51 16.05
C GLN A 165 3.90 18.02 15.84
N SER A 166 3.05 17.39 16.65
CA SER A 166 2.79 15.96 16.57
C SER A 166 2.38 15.56 15.15
N PHE A 167 3.02 14.53 14.60
CA PHE A 167 2.67 13.95 13.31
C PHE A 167 2.62 12.43 13.40
N ALA A 168 1.50 11.90 13.92
CA ALA A 168 1.24 10.46 14.04
C ALA A 168 1.21 9.65 12.72
N PRO A 169 0.80 10.21 11.55
CA PRO A 169 0.66 9.42 10.33
C PRO A 169 1.95 8.95 9.66
N LEU A 170 3.14 9.30 10.18
CA LEU A 170 4.41 9.07 9.47
C LEU A 170 4.62 7.59 9.08
N LEU A 171 4.37 6.64 9.99
CA LEU A 171 4.56 5.22 9.68
C LEU A 171 3.67 4.73 8.52
N GLN A 172 2.46 5.29 8.40
CA GLN A 172 1.57 4.99 7.27
C GLN A 172 2.13 5.53 5.96
N GLY A 173 2.72 6.73 5.97
CA GLY A 173 3.40 7.26 4.78
C GLY A 173 4.59 6.39 4.40
N LEU A 174 5.44 6.07 5.38
CA LEU A 174 6.66 5.29 5.20
C LEU A 174 6.41 3.83 4.80
N SER A 175 5.19 3.32 4.96
CA SER A 175 4.80 2.00 4.48
C SER A 175 4.45 1.95 3.00
N LEU A 176 4.27 3.11 2.34
CA LEU A 176 3.81 3.19 0.96
C LEU A 176 4.99 3.31 -0.02
N PRO A 177 4.83 2.85 -1.29
CA PRO A 177 5.93 2.86 -2.25
C PRO A 177 6.27 4.27 -2.73
N TYR A 178 5.37 5.25 -2.52
CA TYR A 178 5.61 6.66 -2.84
C TYR A 178 6.78 7.27 -2.05
N LEU A 179 7.09 6.70 -0.87
CA LEU A 179 8.26 7.04 -0.06
C LEU A 179 9.33 5.95 -0.12
N GLY A 180 9.26 5.06 -1.12
CA GLY A 180 10.25 4.02 -1.33
C GLY A 180 11.63 4.61 -1.61
N ILE A 181 12.66 3.97 -1.07
CA ILE A 181 14.02 4.48 -1.13
C ILE A 181 14.64 4.08 -2.46
N GLN A 182 15.03 5.07 -3.25
CA GLN A 182 15.71 4.90 -4.54
C GLN A 182 17.21 5.16 -4.39
N SER A 183 18.03 4.56 -5.27
CA SER A 183 19.47 4.83 -5.30
C SER A 183 19.73 6.33 -5.53
N PRO A 184 20.52 7.00 -4.66
CA PRO A 184 20.93 8.38 -4.90
C PRO A 184 21.71 8.54 -6.21
N THR A 185 22.53 7.55 -6.59
CA THR A 185 23.29 7.59 -7.85
C THR A 185 22.38 7.56 -9.07
N TYR A 186 21.28 6.80 -9.02
CA TYR A 186 20.26 6.83 -10.06
C TYR A 186 19.55 8.20 -10.09
N LEU A 187 19.09 8.67 -8.93
CA LEU A 187 18.33 9.93 -8.84
C LEU A 187 19.13 11.16 -9.30
N GLN A 188 20.44 11.20 -9.02
CA GLN A 188 21.32 12.29 -9.45
C GLN A 188 21.55 12.32 -10.97
N LYS A 189 21.48 11.17 -11.66
CA LYS A 189 21.59 11.10 -13.12
C LYS A 189 20.30 11.49 -13.82
N ALA A 190 19.16 11.33 -13.14
CA ALA A 190 17.83 11.61 -13.67
C ALA A 190 17.36 13.05 -13.39
N ALA A 191 18.10 13.83 -12.60
CA ALA A 191 17.82 15.23 -12.25
C ALA A 191 18.40 16.21 -13.27
#